data_AF-A0A2V9AHT9-F1
#
_entry.id   AF-A0A2V9AHT9-F1
#
_cell.length_a   1.000
_cell.length_b   1.000
_cell.length_c   1.000
_cell.angle_alpha   90.00
_cell.angle_beta   90.00
_cell.angle_gamma   90.00
#
_symmetry.space_group_name_H-M   'P 1'
#
loop_
_entity.id
_entity.type
_entity.pdbx_description
1 polymer ?
#
loop_
_entity_poly.entity_id
_entity_poly.type
_entity_poly.pdbx_seq_one_letter_code
_entity_poly.pdbx_strand_id
1 'polypeptide(L)'
;MSLSPGGSPLGVPPRAAADPRAAVLLRVRRGASWFLTIAILSGINSLLQILDGKIRFIFGLGITQVVDAVGKRAGQNGTFLTLAVDGIFLLMLILCWKSAKAGSQGAFLGGMIAYALDGALLLVFNIWLDAAVHAYALYMIWQGYAAARELAQLQQAAHPGLSQPNLP
;
A
#
# COMPACT_ATOMS: atom_id res chain seq x y z
N MET A 1 61.56 -39.63 -1.75
CA MET A 1 60.19 -40.16 -1.86
C MET A 1 59.23 -39.04 -1.49
N SER A 2 58.54 -38.50 -2.49
CA SER A 2 57.61 -37.37 -2.39
C SER A 2 56.22 -37.91 -2.06
N LEU A 3 55.61 -37.43 -0.97
CA LEU A 3 54.17 -37.59 -0.74
C LEU A 3 53.63 -36.23 -0.29
N SER A 4 53.10 -35.50 -1.27
CA SER A 4 52.13 -34.43 -1.06
C SER A 4 50.74 -35.04 -1.26
N PRO A 5 49.82 -34.94 -0.28
CA PRO A 5 48.41 -35.03 -0.55
C PRO A 5 47.80 -33.64 -0.38
N GLY A 6 47.71 -32.92 -1.50
CA GLY A 6 46.79 -31.81 -1.65
C GLY A 6 45.37 -32.35 -1.63
N GLY A 7 44.62 -31.95 -0.60
CA GLY A 7 43.18 -32.14 -0.51
C GLY A 7 42.55 -30.84 -0.02
N SER A 8 42.55 -29.82 -0.88
CA SER A 8 41.76 -28.61 -0.61
C SER A 8 40.29 -29.03 -0.49
N PRO A 9 39.60 -28.72 0.63
CA PRO A 9 38.19 -29.02 0.76
C PRO A 9 37.45 -28.32 -0.38
N LEU A 10 36.70 -29.10 -1.14
CA LEU A 10 35.81 -28.65 -2.20
C LEU A 10 35.08 -27.39 -1.74
N GLY A 11 35.42 -26.26 -2.36
CA GLY A 11 34.80 -24.98 -2.09
C GLY A 11 33.30 -25.13 -2.28
N VAL A 12 32.57 -25.07 -1.17
CA VAL A 12 31.14 -24.81 -1.20
C VAL A 12 30.99 -23.54 -2.03
N PRO A 13 30.29 -23.56 -3.18
CA PRO A 13 30.12 -22.36 -3.98
C PRO A 13 29.54 -21.30 -3.04
N PRO A 14 30.07 -20.06 -3.04
CA PRO A 14 29.50 -19.00 -2.23
C PRO A 14 28.03 -18.93 -2.63
N ARG A 15 27.14 -19.32 -1.71
CA ARG A 15 25.70 -19.18 -1.87
C ARG A 15 25.51 -17.74 -2.26
N ALA A 16 25.23 -17.48 -3.55
CA ALA A 16 25.19 -16.15 -4.11
C ALA A 16 24.37 -15.30 -3.14
N ALA A 17 25.05 -14.40 -2.41
CA ALA A 17 24.44 -13.69 -1.31
C ALA A 17 23.21 -13.01 -1.89
N ALA A 18 22.02 -13.42 -1.46
CA ALA A 18 20.78 -12.90 -2.03
C ALA A 18 20.86 -11.38 -1.94
N ASP A 19 20.74 -10.69 -3.08
CA ASP A 19 20.90 -9.23 -3.12
C ASP A 19 19.96 -8.62 -2.07
N PRO A 20 20.50 -7.97 -1.01
CA PRO A 20 19.68 -7.44 0.07
C PRO A 20 18.61 -6.47 -0.45
N ARG A 21 18.85 -5.83 -1.60
CA ARG A 21 17.89 -4.94 -2.27
C ARG A 21 16.67 -5.68 -2.81
N ALA A 22 16.84 -6.90 -3.30
CA ALA A 22 15.74 -7.71 -3.83
C ALA A 22 14.73 -8.05 -2.71
N ALA A 23 15.21 -8.39 -1.52
CA ALA A 23 14.37 -8.65 -0.35
C ALA A 23 13.61 -7.39 0.09
N VAL A 24 14.27 -6.23 0.10
CA VAL A 24 13.64 -4.94 0.43
C VAL A 24 12.58 -4.56 -0.62
N LEU A 25 12.88 -4.70 -1.91
CA LEU A 25 11.95 -4.41 -3.00
C LEU A 25 10.68 -5.27 -2.93
N LEU A 26 10.80 -6.54 -2.53
CA LEU A 26 9.65 -7.40 -2.28
C LEU A 26 8.77 -6.87 -1.14
N ARG A 27 9.37 -6.36 -0.04
CA ARG A 27 8.63 -5.73 1.06
C ARG A 27 7.88 -4.48 0.60
N VAL A 28 8.53 -3.63 -0.20
CA VAL A 28 7.89 -2.45 -0.83
C VAL A 28 6.67 -2.87 -1.65
N ARG A 29 6.85 -3.85 -2.54
CA ARG A 29 5.75 -4.34 -3.41
C ARG A 29 4.61 -4.94 -2.62
N ARG A 30 4.88 -5.71 -1.55
CA ARG A 30 3.84 -6.28 -0.69
C ARG A 30 3.01 -5.19 -0.01
N GLY A 31 3.66 -4.18 0.56
CA GLY A 31 2.95 -3.05 1.18
C GLY A 31 2.19 -2.22 0.14
N ALA A 32 2.76 -1.97 -1.03
CA ALA A 32 2.08 -1.28 -2.12
C ALA A 32 0.83 -2.04 -2.59
N SER A 33 0.89 -3.38 -2.69
CA SER A 33 -0.26 -4.21 -3.09
C SER A 33 -1.47 -4.05 -2.18
N TRP A 34 -1.31 -3.61 -0.93
CA TRP A 34 -2.45 -3.33 -0.06
C TRP A 34 -3.35 -2.21 -0.61
N PHE A 35 -2.81 -1.20 -1.30
CA PHE A 35 -3.63 -0.20 -1.98
C PHE A 35 -4.55 -0.84 -3.03
N LEU A 36 -4.04 -1.82 -3.79
CA LEU A 36 -4.84 -2.56 -4.76
C LEU A 36 -5.86 -3.48 -4.07
N THR A 37 -5.47 -4.16 -3.00
CA THR A 37 -6.37 -5.00 -2.20
C THR A 37 -7.55 -4.18 -1.67
N ILE A 38 -7.29 -2.99 -1.10
CA ILE A 38 -8.34 -2.07 -0.64
C ILE A 38 -9.23 -1.66 -1.81
N ALA A 39 -8.66 -1.27 -2.96
CA ALA A 39 -9.43 -0.88 -4.13
C ALA A 39 -10.34 -2.00 -4.65
N ILE A 40 -9.86 -3.25 -4.68
CA ILE A 40 -10.65 -4.42 -5.08
C ILE A 40 -11.78 -4.69 -4.09
N LEU A 41 -11.47 -4.73 -2.79
CA LEU A 41 -12.48 -4.98 -1.74
C LEU A 41 -13.55 -3.90 -1.73
N SER A 42 -13.16 -2.64 -1.87
CA SER A 42 -14.09 -1.52 -2.00
C SER A 42 -14.92 -1.59 -3.28
N GLY A 43 -14.33 -1.98 -4.41
CA GLY A 43 -15.06 -2.14 -5.67
C GLY A 43 -16.09 -3.28 -5.63
N ILE A 44 -15.78 -4.38 -4.94
CA ILE A 44 -16.75 -5.45 -4.67
C ILE A 44 -17.91 -4.90 -3.85
N ASN A 45 -17.65 -4.05 -2.85
CA ASN A 45 -18.71 -3.45 -2.05
C ASN A 45 -19.63 -2.53 -2.85
N SER A 46 -19.07 -1.65 -3.68
CA SER A 46 -19.86 -0.79 -4.56
C SER A 46 -20.68 -1.62 -5.57
N LEU A 47 -20.13 -2.73 -6.08
CA LEU A 47 -20.86 -3.65 -6.97
C LEU A 47 -22.03 -4.33 -6.25
N LEU A 48 -21.83 -4.84 -5.03
CA LEU A 48 -22.89 -5.44 -4.23
C LEU A 48 -24.01 -4.44 -3.91
N GLN A 49 -23.67 -3.17 -3.71
CA GLN A 49 -24.64 -2.10 -3.49
C GLN A 49 -25.51 -1.85 -4.75
N ILE A 50 -24.93 -1.92 -5.95
CA ILE A 50 -25.67 -1.81 -7.22
C ILE A 50 -26.63 -2.99 -7.43
N LEU A 51 -26.22 -4.19 -7.00
CA LEU A 51 -27.02 -5.42 -7.15
C LEU A 51 -28.16 -5.55 -6.12
N ASP A 52 -28.48 -4.48 -5.38
CA ASP A 52 -29.49 -4.45 -4.30
C ASP A 52 -29.24 -5.52 -3.22
N GLY A 53 -27.99 -5.95 -3.09
CA GLY A 53 -27.58 -6.85 -2.04
C GLY A 53 -27.77 -6.12 -0.71
N LYS A 54 -28.80 -6.49 0.06
CA LYS A 54 -29.05 -5.98 1.43
C LYS A 54 -27.91 -6.26 2.43
N ILE A 55 -26.79 -6.80 1.97
CA ILE A 55 -25.60 -7.14 2.74
C ILE A 55 -24.64 -5.95 2.65
N ARG A 56 -24.61 -5.13 3.71
CA ARG A 56 -23.54 -4.15 3.92
C ARG A 56 -22.27 -4.91 4.33
N PHE A 57 -21.30 -5.00 3.44
CA PHE A 57 -20.05 -5.70 3.67
C PHE A 57 -19.10 -4.84 4.53
N ILE A 58 -18.33 -5.49 5.40
CA ILE A 58 -17.46 -4.97 6.49
C ILE A 58 -16.19 -4.21 5.97
N PHE A 59 -16.16 -3.89 4.68
CA PHE A 59 -15.03 -3.20 4.05
C PHE A 59 -15.49 -1.89 3.39
N GLY A 60 -16.52 -1.25 3.96
CA GLY A 60 -17.04 0.01 3.42
C GLY A 60 -16.03 1.14 3.60
N LEU A 61 -15.99 2.07 2.65
CA LEU A 61 -15.22 3.31 2.84
C LEU A 61 -15.98 4.21 3.82
N GLY A 62 -15.26 4.88 4.70
CA GLY A 62 -15.84 5.86 5.62
C GLY A 62 -16.56 6.99 4.87
N ILE A 63 -16.03 7.40 3.72
CA ILE A 63 -16.60 8.45 2.89
C ILE A 63 -17.96 8.08 2.31
N THR A 64 -18.20 6.80 1.98
CA THR A 64 -19.49 6.29 1.50
C THR A 64 -20.60 6.57 2.53
N GLN A 65 -20.28 6.46 3.83
CA GLN A 65 -21.24 6.71 4.92
C GLN A 65 -21.60 8.19 5.04
N VAL A 66 -20.63 9.09 4.78
CA VAL A 66 -20.87 10.54 4.74
C VAL A 66 -21.80 10.88 3.57
N VAL A 67 -21.52 10.34 2.39
CA VAL A 67 -22.31 10.61 1.19
C VAL A 67 -23.74 10.08 1.33
N ASP A 68 -23.92 8.87 1.86
CA ASP A 68 -25.23 8.31 2.16
C ASP A 68 -26.02 9.18 3.15
N ALA A 69 -25.36 9.68 4.21
CA ALA A 69 -25.98 10.53 5.21
C ALA A 69 -26.42 11.89 4.64
N VAL A 70 -25.63 12.48 3.74
CA VAL A 70 -25.94 13.74 3.05
C VAL A 70 -27.03 13.52 1.99
N GLY A 71 -26.92 12.47 1.17
CA GLY A 71 -27.88 12.15 0.11
C GLY A 71 -29.30 11.92 0.65
N LYS A 72 -29.43 11.21 1.77
CA LYS A 72 -30.72 11.01 2.45
C LYS A 72 -31.34 12.32 2.95
N ARG A 73 -30.53 13.29 3.38
CA ARG A 73 -31.01 14.62 3.82
C ARG A 73 -31.38 15.53 2.64
N ALA A 74 -30.72 15.36 1.50
CA ALA A 74 -30.94 16.19 0.31
C ALA A 74 -32.11 15.70 -0.59
N GLY A 75 -32.75 14.56 -0.27
CA GLY A 75 -33.87 14.03 -1.04
C GLY A 75 -33.51 13.53 -2.45
N GLN A 76 -32.22 13.42 -2.76
CA GLN A 76 -31.72 12.90 -4.03
C GLN A 76 -31.43 11.40 -3.93
N ASN A 77 -31.42 10.71 -5.07
CA ASN A 77 -30.91 9.35 -5.20
C ASN A 77 -29.42 9.33 -4.87
N GLY A 78 -29.08 9.24 -3.58
CA GLY A 78 -27.71 9.29 -3.05
C GLY A 78 -26.77 8.26 -3.70
N THR A 79 -27.32 7.19 -4.27
CA THR A 79 -26.59 6.13 -4.97
C THR A 79 -25.62 6.65 -6.04
N PHE A 80 -26.00 7.63 -6.86
CA PHE A 80 -25.09 8.13 -7.91
C PHE A 80 -23.90 8.88 -7.32
N LEU A 81 -24.14 9.71 -6.30
CA LEU A 81 -23.08 10.45 -5.63
C LEU A 81 -22.13 9.51 -4.87
N THR A 82 -22.70 8.49 -4.21
CA THR A 82 -21.93 7.44 -3.51
C THR A 82 -21.01 6.71 -4.48
N LEU A 83 -21.54 6.25 -5.63
CA LEU A 83 -20.74 5.56 -6.65
C LEU A 83 -19.65 6.46 -7.26
N ALA A 84 -19.92 7.74 -7.48
CA ALA A 84 -18.94 8.67 -8.02
C ALA A 84 -17.78 8.87 -7.05
N VAL A 85 -18.07 9.07 -5.76
CA VAL A 85 -17.05 9.28 -4.71
C VAL A 85 -16.23 8.01 -4.49
N ASP A 86 -16.88 6.85 -4.39
CA ASP A 86 -16.20 5.55 -4.30
C ASP A 86 -15.28 5.36 -5.51
N GLY A 87 -15.78 5.60 -6.72
CA GLY A 87 -15.00 5.47 -7.95
C GLY A 87 -13.75 6.36 -7.99
N ILE A 88 -13.84 7.59 -7.52
CA ILE A 88 -12.69 8.50 -7.38
C ILE A 88 -11.69 7.95 -6.36
N PHE A 89 -12.17 7.45 -5.22
CA PHE A 89 -11.30 6.89 -4.18
C PHE A 89 -10.57 5.63 -4.67
N LEU A 90 -11.28 4.74 -5.37
CA LEU A 90 -10.71 3.56 -6.03
C LEU A 90 -9.61 3.96 -7.03
N LEU A 91 -9.89 4.95 -7.89
CA LEU A 91 -8.92 5.43 -8.86
C LEU A 91 -7.67 5.98 -8.16
N MET A 92 -7.84 6.78 -7.11
CA MET A 92 -6.75 7.29 -6.28
C MET A 92 -5.90 6.14 -5.72
N LEU A 93 -6.51 5.10 -5.14
CA LEU A 93 -5.80 3.94 -4.61
C LEU A 93 -5.02 3.18 -5.69
N ILE A 94 -5.59 3.02 -6.89
CA ILE A 94 -4.91 2.36 -8.02
C ILE A 94 -3.70 3.21 -8.49
N LEU A 95 -3.84 4.53 -8.54
CA LEU A 95 -2.72 5.43 -8.86
C LEU A 95 -1.63 5.38 -7.78
N CYS A 96 -2.02 5.39 -6.50
CA CYS A 96 -1.11 5.19 -5.38
C CYS A 96 -0.38 3.85 -5.49
N TRP A 97 -1.08 2.75 -5.81
CA TRP A 97 -0.47 1.44 -6.01
C TRP A 97 0.59 1.46 -7.10
N LYS A 98 0.27 2.00 -8.28
CA LYS A 98 1.21 2.06 -9.42
C LYS A 98 2.48 2.83 -9.05
N SER A 99 2.33 3.99 -8.41
CA SER A 99 3.45 4.84 -8.00
C SER A 99 4.23 4.27 -6.81
N ALA A 100 3.56 3.68 -5.82
CA ALA A 100 4.16 3.04 -4.66
C ALA A 100 4.98 1.80 -5.06
N LYS A 101 4.52 1.04 -6.06
CA LYS A 101 5.25 -0.11 -6.62
C LYS A 101 6.57 0.29 -7.29
N ALA A 102 6.65 1.52 -7.79
CA ALA A 102 7.88 2.13 -8.31
C ALA A 102 8.80 2.68 -7.20
N GLY A 103 8.41 2.57 -5.93
CA GLY A 103 9.21 3.05 -4.78
C GLY A 103 8.95 4.51 -4.40
N SER A 104 7.92 5.16 -4.96
CA SER A 104 7.60 6.55 -4.62
C SER A 104 7.11 6.68 -3.18
N GLN A 105 7.92 7.30 -2.33
CA GLN A 105 7.59 7.58 -0.93
C GLN A 105 6.41 8.55 -0.80
N GLY A 106 6.29 9.52 -1.73
CA GLY A 106 5.18 10.47 -1.76
C GLY A 106 3.83 9.80 -2.02
N ALA A 107 3.80 8.79 -2.90
CA ALA A 107 2.59 8.02 -3.20
C ALA A 107 2.12 7.19 -1.99
N PHE A 108 3.07 6.60 -1.25
CA PHE A 108 2.78 5.92 0.01
C PHE A 108 2.22 6.90 1.04
N LEU A 109 2.89 8.03 1.27
CA LEU A 109 2.46 8.99 2.29
C LEU A 109 1.10 9.60 1.98
N GLY A 110 0.88 10.04 0.74
CA GLY A 110 -0.41 10.59 0.30
C GLY A 110 -1.53 9.57 0.44
N GLY A 111 -1.30 8.32 -0.02
CA GLY A 111 -2.29 7.24 0.12
C GLY A 111 -2.57 6.87 1.57
N MET A 112 -1.55 6.82 2.43
CA MET A 112 -1.71 6.55 3.86
C MET A 112 -2.53 7.65 4.55
N ILE A 113 -2.28 8.92 4.25
CA ILE A 113 -3.04 10.04 4.84
C ILE A 113 -4.51 9.96 4.42
N ALA A 114 -4.78 9.81 3.11
CA ALA A 114 -6.14 9.71 2.61
C ALA A 114 -6.90 8.52 3.22
N TYR A 115 -6.22 7.36 3.32
CA TYR A 115 -6.81 6.15 3.88
C TYR A 115 -7.00 6.22 5.41
N ALA A 116 -6.08 6.88 6.13
CA ALA A 116 -6.22 7.10 7.57
C ALA A 116 -7.36 8.06 7.90
N LEU A 117 -7.54 9.12 7.09
CA LEU A 117 -8.68 10.04 7.23
C LEU A 117 -10.00 9.31 6.98
N ASP A 118 -10.07 8.43 5.98
CA ASP A 118 -11.23 7.60 5.72
C ASP A 118 -11.52 6.64 6.89
N GLY A 119 -10.50 5.98 7.43
CA GLY A 119 -10.61 5.17 8.65
C GLY A 119 -11.08 5.96 9.88
N ALA A 120 -10.68 7.21 10.02
CA ALA A 120 -11.13 8.07 11.10
C ALA A 120 -12.63 8.43 10.98
N LEU A 121 -13.15 8.57 9.75
CA LEU A 121 -14.59 8.75 9.54
C LEU A 121 -15.38 7.54 10.05
N LEU A 122 -14.88 6.32 9.85
CA LEU A 122 -15.52 5.11 10.37
C LEU A 122 -15.66 5.10 11.90
N LEU A 123 -14.68 5.66 12.61
CA LEU A 123 -14.75 5.85 14.06
C LEU A 123 -15.87 6.82 14.46
N VAL A 124 -16.04 7.92 13.71
CA VAL A 124 -17.14 8.88 13.93
C VAL A 124 -18.51 8.21 13.76
N PHE A 125 -18.64 7.27 12.82
CA PHE A 125 -19.85 6.48 12.63
C PHE A 125 -19.96 5.24 13.54
N ASN A 126 -19.03 5.05 14.49
CA ASN A 126 -18.97 3.91 15.43
C ASN A 126 -18.89 2.54 14.74
N ILE A 127 -18.25 2.48 13.56
CA ILE A 127 -18.09 1.24 12.78
C ILE A 127 -16.72 0.62 13.11
N TRP A 128 -16.65 0.03 14.30
CA TRP A 128 -15.40 -0.42 14.90
C TRP A 128 -14.68 -1.52 14.12
N LEU A 129 -15.44 -2.43 13.49
CA LEU A 129 -14.86 -3.55 12.75
C LEU A 129 -14.17 -3.08 11.46
N ASP A 130 -14.86 -2.27 10.65
CA ASP A 130 -14.29 -1.65 9.46
C ASP A 130 -13.08 -0.76 9.82
N ALA A 131 -13.16 -0.01 10.93
CA ALA A 131 -12.04 0.80 11.41
C ALA A 131 -10.81 -0.04 11.82
N ALA A 132 -11.02 -1.20 12.44
CA ALA A 132 -9.93 -2.13 12.79
C ALA A 132 -9.26 -2.71 11.53
N VAL A 133 -10.04 -3.05 10.52
CA VAL A 133 -9.53 -3.49 9.21
C VAL A 133 -8.75 -2.37 8.53
N HIS A 134 -9.23 -1.13 8.59
CA HIS A 134 -8.50 0.04 8.08
C HIS A 134 -7.16 0.22 8.79
N ALA A 135 -7.13 0.12 10.12
CA ALA A 135 -5.89 0.20 10.89
C ALA A 135 -4.91 -0.92 10.51
N TYR A 136 -5.39 -2.14 10.32
CA TYR A 136 -4.56 -3.26 9.88
C TYR A 136 -3.98 -3.05 8.47
N ALA A 137 -4.81 -2.64 7.50
CA ALA A 137 -4.36 -2.35 6.15
C ALA A 137 -3.38 -1.17 6.13
N LEU A 138 -3.63 -0.13 6.94
CA LEU A 138 -2.71 1.00 7.11
C LEU A 138 -1.36 0.57 7.68
N TYR A 139 -1.36 -0.32 8.68
CA TYR A 139 -0.12 -0.91 9.21
C TYR A 139 0.65 -1.68 8.13
N MET A 140 -0.04 -2.46 7.29
CA MET A 140 0.62 -3.19 6.21
C MET A 140 1.20 -2.27 5.13
N ILE A 141 0.53 -1.16 4.81
CA ILE A 141 1.05 -0.11 3.93
C ILE A 141 2.28 0.56 4.56
N TRP A 142 2.22 0.85 5.86
CA TRP A 142 3.34 1.41 6.61
C TRP A 142 4.61 0.56 6.52
N GLN A 143 4.48 -0.77 6.61
CA GLN A 143 5.62 -1.68 6.43
C GLN A 143 6.24 -1.58 5.02
N GLY A 144 5.41 -1.34 3.99
CA GLY A 144 5.89 -1.06 2.64
C GLY A 144 6.60 0.29 2.52
N TYR A 145 6.06 1.32 3.15
CA TYR A 145 6.65 2.66 3.21
C TYR A 145 8.02 2.64 3.92
N ALA A 146 8.12 1.96 5.07
CA ALA A 146 9.37 1.78 5.78
C ALA A 146 10.43 1.07 4.92
N ALA A 147 10.03 0.01 4.20
CA ALA A 147 10.91 -0.65 3.24
C ALA A 147 11.30 0.25 2.06
N ALA A 148 10.42 1.15 1.61
CA ALA A 148 10.73 2.09 0.52
C ALA A 148 11.76 3.14 0.96
N ARG A 149 11.73 3.54 2.23
CA ARG A 149 12.77 4.38 2.84
C ARG A 149 14.11 3.66 2.95
N GLU A 150 14.08 2.41 3.42
CA GLU A 150 15.26 1.55 3.48
C GLU A 150 15.90 1.36 2.08
N LEU A 151 15.08 1.10 1.05
CA LEU A 151 15.55 0.95 -0.32
C LEU A 151 16.22 2.22 -0.85
N ALA A 152 15.63 3.39 -0.60
CA ALA A 152 16.19 4.67 -1.03
C ALA A 152 17.55 4.95 -0.37
N GLN A 153 17.70 4.63 0.92
CA GLN A 153 18.97 4.76 1.63
C GLN A 153 20.04 3.81 1.06
N LEU A 154 19.68 2.56 0.77
CA LEU A 154 20.61 1.59 0.16
C LEU A 154 21.05 2.02 -1.25
N GLN A 155 20.17 2.66 -2.02
CA GLN A 155 20.51 3.20 -3.34
C GLN A 155 21.43 4.42 -3.28
N GLN A 156 21.25 5.29 -2.28
CA GLN A 156 22.11 6.45 -2.03
C GLN A 156 23.51 6.02 -1.56
N ALA A 157 23.59 5.07 -0.62
CA ALA A 157 24.86 4.52 -0.13
C ALA A 157 25.67 3.80 -1.24
N ALA A 158 24.98 3.28 -2.25
CA ALA A 158 25.61 2.63 -3.40
C ALA A 158 26.14 3.60 -4.47
N HIS A 159 25.72 4.87 -4.44
CA HIS A 159 26.17 5.90 -5.38
C HIS A 159 26.72 7.13 -4.63
N PRO A 160 27.84 7.01 -3.89
CA PRO A 160 28.44 8.13 -3.16
C PRO A 160 29.04 9.23 -4.07
N GLY A 161 29.21 8.96 -5.38
CA GLY A 161 29.97 9.81 -6.32
C GLY A 161 29.24 10.97 -7.00
N LEU A 162 27.93 11.16 -6.80
CA LEU A 162 27.18 12.27 -7.42
C LEU A 162 26.86 13.42 -6.45
N SER A 163 27.32 13.32 -5.19
CA SER A 163 27.09 14.33 -4.14
C SER A 163 28.30 15.21 -3.86
N GLN A 164 29.40 15.09 -4.61
CA GLN A 164 30.45 16.11 -4.57
C GLN A 164 30.07 17.20 -5.57
N PRO A 165 29.64 18.40 -5.11
CA PRO A 165 29.69 19.56 -5.99
C PRO A 165 31.17 19.76 -6.35
N ASN A 166 31.48 19.72 -7.64
CA ASN A 166 32.73 20.30 -8.13
C ASN A 166 32.66 21.79 -7.77
N LEU A 167 33.25 22.16 -6.64
CA LEU A 167 33.49 23.55 -6.29
C LEU A 167 34.68 24.02 -7.14
N PRO A 168 34.52 25.07 -7.98
CA PRO A 168 35.66 25.76 -8.59
C PRO A 168 36.51 26.49 -7.54
#